data_AF-A0A7H0IEU4-F1
#
_entry.id   AF-A0A7H0IEU4-F1
#
_cell.length_a   1.000
_cell.length_b   1.000
_cell.length_c   1.000
_cell.angle_alpha   90.00
_cell.angle_beta   90.00
_cell.angle_gamma   90.00
#
_symmetry.space_group_name_H-M   'P 1'
#
loop_
_entity.id
_entity.type
_entity.pdbx_description
1 polymer ?
#
loop_
_entity_poly.entity_id
_entity_poly.type
_entity_poly.pdbx_seq_one_letter_code
_entity_poly.pdbx_strand_id
1 'polypeptide(L)'
;MPEGNMRKGAAAAALIAVTALTLGACGKEHATAGESGGTSAVGATPSSRTPDTPSTPSTPGPTPTTPPAPAYVEPGSHDGAPHYRENNGFRIAGEMSPASEKDAQREAARIEPVLKGLWQEKKWDPRSVLAAMLQLGYKEQHFDAKGNSLGGTLQVKPMNSRYDNGRYVTPEGARIGLRVHDDACVTAFVQRTNFQVSANGPYPEGGCFEPQGGH
;
A
#
# COMPACT_ATOMS: atom_id res chain seq x y z
N MET A 1 5.65 55.72 -18.06
CA MET A 1 7.01 56.04 -18.55
C MET A 1 7.52 57.24 -17.77
N PRO A 2 8.79 57.30 -17.35
CA PRO A 2 9.81 56.25 -17.37
C PRO A 2 10.45 55.96 -15.99
N GLU A 3 11.38 55.00 -15.97
CA GLU A 3 12.58 54.86 -15.10
C GLU A 3 12.51 55.11 -13.57
N GLY A 4 13.05 54.26 -12.69
CA GLY A 4 13.80 53.01 -12.86
C GLY A 4 14.95 52.92 -11.85
N ASN A 5 15.25 51.73 -11.32
CA ASN A 5 16.65 51.40 -11.02
C ASN A 5 16.90 49.89 -10.93
N MET A 6 18.02 49.46 -11.52
CA MET A 6 18.35 48.07 -11.79
C MET A 6 19.63 47.72 -11.01
N ARG A 7 19.51 47.11 -9.83
CA ARG A 7 20.67 46.66 -9.05
C ARG A 7 20.96 45.18 -9.30
N LYS A 8 21.87 44.95 -10.24
CA LYS A 8 22.55 43.67 -10.46
C LYS A 8 23.40 43.34 -9.24
N GLY A 9 23.37 42.09 -8.80
CA GLY A 9 24.24 41.56 -7.76
C GLY A 9 24.49 40.08 -8.02
N ALA A 10 25.55 39.77 -8.76
CA ALA A 10 26.00 38.42 -9.02
C ALA A 10 27.30 38.15 -8.26
N ALA A 11 27.34 37.05 -7.51
CA ALA A 11 28.57 36.43 -7.03
C ALA A 11 28.31 34.93 -6.83
N ALA A 12 29.13 34.10 -7.45
CA ALA A 12 29.06 32.65 -7.32
C ALA A 12 30.01 32.17 -6.23
N ALA A 13 29.66 31.07 -5.57
CA ALA A 13 30.61 30.22 -4.85
C ALA A 13 30.12 28.77 -4.94
N ALA A 14 30.69 28.00 -5.86
CA ALA A 14 30.53 26.56 -5.88
C ALA A 14 31.53 25.95 -4.88
N LEU A 15 31.10 24.96 -4.09
CA LEU A 15 32.01 24.05 -3.43
C LEU A 15 31.57 22.62 -3.69
N ILE A 16 32.43 21.87 -4.37
CA ILE A 16 32.27 20.46 -4.66
C ILE A 16 32.96 19.68 -3.54
N ALA A 17 32.21 18.81 -2.85
CA ALA A 17 32.77 17.81 -1.95
C ALA A 17 32.37 16.43 -2.47
N VAL A 18 33.32 15.76 -3.12
CA VAL A 18 33.20 14.34 -3.50
C VAL A 18 33.77 13.49 -2.38
N THR A 19 32.95 12.61 -1.81
CA THR A 19 33.40 11.48 -1.00
C THR A 19 32.84 10.19 -1.59
N ALA A 20 33.72 9.20 -1.76
CA ALA A 20 33.43 7.96 -2.46
C ALA A 20 33.69 6.75 -1.55
N LEU A 21 33.06 5.61 -1.91
CA LEU A 21 33.29 4.27 -1.35
C LEU A 21 32.79 4.10 0.10
N THR A 22 32.31 2.93 0.55
CA THR A 22 32.58 1.54 0.10
C THR A 22 31.32 0.67 0.02
N LEU A 23 31.30 -0.32 -0.88
CA LEU A 23 30.30 -1.39 -0.87
C LEU A 23 30.57 -2.39 0.28
N GLY A 24 29.52 -2.78 1.00
CA GLY A 24 29.53 -3.93 1.92
C GLY A 24 28.51 -4.97 1.49
N ALA A 25 28.96 -6.05 0.86
CA ALA A 25 28.13 -7.19 0.51
C ALA A 25 28.30 -8.30 1.56
N CYS A 26 27.19 -8.88 2.04
CA CYS A 26 27.19 -10.11 2.83
C CYS A 26 25.83 -10.82 2.66
N GLY A 27 25.75 -11.74 1.70
CA GLY A 27 24.65 -12.71 1.65
C GLY A 27 24.89 -13.85 2.63
N LYS A 28 23.79 -14.46 3.11
CA LYS A 28 23.77 -15.82 3.64
C LYS A 28 22.52 -16.52 3.15
N GLU A 29 22.69 -17.36 2.15
CA GLU A 29 21.70 -18.36 1.78
C GLU A 29 21.78 -19.52 2.79
N HIS A 30 20.64 -20.02 3.25
CA HIS A 30 20.56 -21.31 3.93
C HIS A 30 19.51 -22.16 3.22
N ALA A 31 19.99 -23.00 2.30
CA ALA A 31 19.26 -24.16 1.83
C ALA A 31 19.76 -25.38 2.61
N THR A 32 18.86 -26.12 3.24
CA THR A 32 19.10 -27.49 3.70
C THR A 32 17.93 -28.36 3.29
N ALA A 33 18.19 -29.27 2.35
CA ALA A 33 17.34 -30.42 2.08
C ALA A 33 17.49 -31.48 3.20
N GLY A 34 16.55 -32.42 3.26
CA GLY A 34 16.47 -33.46 4.29
C GLY A 34 15.01 -33.83 4.56
N GLU A 35 14.29 -34.59 3.72
CA GLU A 35 14.50 -35.97 3.24
C GLU A 35 13.58 -36.99 3.97
N SER A 36 12.66 -37.57 3.20
CA SER A 36 12.07 -38.92 3.25
C SER A 36 11.68 -39.61 4.57
N GLY A 37 10.42 -40.07 4.65
CA GLY A 37 10.05 -41.27 5.43
C GLY A 37 8.55 -41.46 5.68
N GLY A 38 8.01 -42.65 5.39
CA GLY A 38 6.68 -43.07 5.92
C GLY A 38 5.73 -43.76 4.93
N THR A 39 5.95 -45.05 4.64
CA THR A 39 5.07 -45.89 3.79
C THR A 39 3.90 -46.56 4.54
N SER A 40 2.88 -46.89 3.73
CA SER A 40 1.96 -48.05 3.85
C SER A 40 0.69 -47.97 4.71
N ALA A 41 -0.37 -48.49 4.11
CA ALA A 41 -1.72 -48.67 4.65
C ALA A 41 -1.99 -50.11 5.10
N VAL A 42 -2.94 -50.28 6.01
CA VAL A 42 -3.72 -51.51 6.31
C VAL A 42 -5.03 -51.03 6.94
N GLY A 43 -6.25 -51.56 6.75
CA GLY A 43 -6.87 -52.62 5.95
C GLY A 43 -8.40 -52.53 6.22
N ALA A 44 -9.30 -53.48 5.96
CA ALA A 44 -9.35 -54.64 5.07
C ALA A 44 -10.85 -55.04 4.88
N THR A 45 -11.12 -55.79 3.81
CA THR A 45 -12.39 -56.47 3.40
C THR A 45 -12.90 -57.53 4.42
N PRO A 46 -14.06 -58.24 4.26
CA PRO A 46 -14.94 -58.50 3.09
C PRO A 46 -16.48 -58.31 3.41
N SER A 47 -17.52 -58.85 2.72
CA SER A 47 -17.65 -59.87 1.65
C SER A 47 -18.96 -59.82 0.83
N SER A 48 -18.97 -60.62 -0.26
CA SER A 48 -20.02 -61.13 -1.16
C SER A 48 -21.31 -61.68 -0.49
N ARG A 49 -22.51 -61.73 -1.12
CA ARG A 49 -22.87 -62.46 -2.38
C ARG A 49 -24.29 -62.09 -2.91
N THR A 50 -24.52 -62.39 -4.21
CA THR A 50 -25.69 -62.23 -5.13
C THR A 50 -27.03 -62.93 -4.71
N PRO A 51 -28.22 -62.70 -5.37
CA PRO A 51 -28.45 -62.54 -6.84
C PRO A 51 -29.55 -61.58 -7.36
N ASP A 52 -29.65 -61.52 -8.70
CA ASP A 52 -30.54 -60.71 -9.55
C ASP A 52 -32.06 -60.96 -9.41
N THR A 53 -32.87 -59.94 -9.77
CA THR A 53 -34.03 -59.99 -10.72
C THR A 53 -34.58 -58.55 -10.93
N PRO A 54 -35.02 -58.12 -12.14
CA PRO A 54 -35.25 -56.69 -12.45
C PRO A 54 -36.71 -56.23 -12.45
N SER A 55 -36.92 -54.94 -12.12
CA SER A 55 -38.08 -54.02 -12.35
C SER A 55 -38.06 -52.99 -11.21
N THR A 56 -38.41 -51.70 -11.31
CA THR A 56 -39.03 -50.83 -12.34
C THR A 56 -38.61 -49.38 -11.99
N PRO A 57 -38.63 -48.39 -12.91
CA PRO A 57 -38.18 -47.04 -12.56
C PRO A 57 -39.22 -46.33 -11.67
N SER A 58 -38.94 -46.22 -10.37
CA SER A 58 -39.69 -45.34 -9.47
C SER A 58 -39.23 -43.89 -9.64
N THR A 59 -40.11 -43.06 -10.18
CA THR A 59 -39.93 -41.61 -10.30
C THR A 59 -39.57 -40.99 -8.95
N PRO A 60 -38.43 -40.29 -8.81
CA PRO A 60 -38.21 -39.43 -7.65
C PRO A 60 -39.26 -38.33 -7.65
N GLY A 61 -40.02 -38.20 -6.56
CA GLY A 61 -40.88 -37.04 -6.34
C GLY A 61 -40.04 -35.75 -6.35
N PRO A 62 -40.61 -34.59 -6.72
CA PRO A 62 -39.85 -33.35 -6.79
C PRO A 62 -39.34 -32.98 -5.40
N THR A 63 -38.04 -33.17 -5.18
CA THR A 63 -37.33 -32.49 -4.10
C THR A 63 -37.53 -30.99 -4.30
N PRO A 64 -37.92 -30.22 -3.28
CA PRO A 64 -37.88 -28.77 -3.39
C PRO A 64 -36.42 -28.37 -3.57
N THR A 65 -36.05 -28.02 -4.80
CA THR A 65 -34.74 -27.46 -5.14
C THR A 65 -34.67 -26.06 -4.56
N THR A 66 -34.44 -25.96 -3.25
CA THR A 66 -33.94 -24.75 -2.63
C THR A 66 -32.66 -24.38 -3.38
N PRO A 67 -32.58 -23.18 -3.98
CA PRO A 67 -31.34 -22.74 -4.59
C PRO A 67 -30.21 -22.85 -3.58
N PRO A 68 -28.99 -23.29 -3.96
CA PRO A 68 -27.86 -23.24 -3.05
C PRO A 68 -27.74 -21.80 -2.54
N ALA A 69 -27.62 -21.65 -1.22
CA ALA A 69 -27.40 -20.32 -0.64
C ALA A 69 -26.18 -19.69 -1.33
N PRO A 70 -26.23 -18.39 -1.68
CA PRO A 70 -25.06 -17.74 -2.27
C PRO A 70 -23.87 -17.92 -1.33
N ALA A 71 -22.70 -18.22 -1.89
CA ALA A 71 -21.47 -18.29 -1.12
C ALA A 71 -21.32 -16.99 -0.33
N TYR A 72 -21.01 -17.09 0.97
CA TYR A 72 -20.81 -15.92 1.81
C TYR A 72 -19.64 -15.11 1.26
N VAL A 73 -19.93 -13.90 0.78
CA VAL A 73 -18.91 -12.91 0.40
C VAL A 73 -18.71 -12.01 1.61
N GLU A 74 -17.50 -12.02 2.13
CA GLU A 74 -17.09 -11.19 3.25
C GLU A 74 -17.05 -9.71 2.85
N PRO A 75 -17.60 -8.77 3.66
CA PRO A 75 -17.57 -7.35 3.33
C PRO A 75 -16.15 -6.81 3.12
N GLY A 76 -15.86 -6.30 1.92
CA GLY A 76 -14.53 -5.84 1.52
C GLY A 76 -13.71 -6.86 0.72
N SER A 77 -14.15 -8.12 0.66
CA SER A 77 -13.58 -9.13 -0.26
C SER A 77 -14.00 -8.80 -1.70
N HIS A 78 -13.03 -8.48 -2.55
CA HIS A 78 -13.27 -8.11 -3.96
C HIS A 78 -13.44 -9.33 -4.88
N ASP A 79 -12.93 -10.48 -4.47
CA ASP A 79 -12.93 -11.75 -5.22
C ASP A 79 -13.79 -12.85 -4.56
N GLY A 80 -14.31 -12.61 -3.36
CA GLY A 80 -15.05 -13.59 -2.59
C GLY A 80 -14.16 -14.63 -1.89
N ALA A 81 -12.84 -14.39 -1.80
CA ALA A 81 -11.96 -15.23 -1.01
C ALA A 81 -12.41 -15.20 0.48
N PRO A 82 -12.57 -16.37 1.14
CA PRO A 82 -12.84 -16.42 2.57
C PRO A 82 -11.62 -15.96 3.37
N HIS A 83 -11.87 -15.35 4.53
CA HIS A 83 -10.84 -14.77 5.41
C HIS A 83 -10.09 -13.59 4.77
N TYR A 84 -10.77 -12.77 3.97
CA TYR A 84 -10.14 -11.66 3.26
C TYR A 84 -9.60 -10.62 4.23
N ARG A 85 -10.37 -10.26 5.27
CA ARG A 85 -10.01 -9.27 6.30
C ARG A 85 -8.87 -9.76 7.18
N GLU A 86 -8.84 -11.03 7.54
CA GLU A 86 -7.72 -11.61 8.29
C GLU A 86 -6.45 -11.59 7.43
N ASN A 87 -6.54 -12.07 6.18
CA ASN A 87 -5.40 -12.14 5.27
C ASN A 87 -4.87 -10.76 4.81
N ASN A 88 -5.73 -9.74 4.76
CA ASN A 88 -5.38 -8.38 4.30
C ASN A 88 -5.42 -7.31 5.42
N GLY A 89 -5.50 -7.71 6.69
CA GLY A 89 -5.65 -6.78 7.82
C GLY A 89 -4.56 -5.70 7.88
N PHE A 90 -3.34 -6.03 7.44
CA PHE A 90 -2.22 -5.09 7.31
C PHE A 90 -2.49 -3.95 6.31
N ARG A 91 -3.34 -4.15 5.29
CA ARG A 91 -3.76 -3.14 4.29
C ARG A 91 -5.05 -2.41 4.66
N ILE A 92 -5.67 -2.75 5.78
CA ILE A 92 -6.86 -2.04 6.25
C ILE A 92 -6.39 -0.86 7.09
N ALA A 93 -6.75 0.36 6.67
CA ALA A 93 -6.52 1.56 7.45
C ALA A 93 -7.29 1.48 8.77
N GLY A 94 -6.68 1.96 9.86
CA GLY A 94 -7.35 2.07 11.15
C GLY A 94 -8.59 2.97 11.10
N GLU A 95 -9.47 2.81 12.08
CA GLU A 95 -10.63 3.70 12.25
C GLU A 95 -10.18 5.10 12.69
N MET A 96 -10.90 6.12 12.21
CA MET A 96 -10.74 7.52 12.64
C MET A 96 -11.90 7.90 13.55
N SER A 97 -11.66 8.75 14.55
CA SER A 97 -12.73 9.46 15.23
C SER A 97 -13.44 10.42 14.25
N PRO A 98 -14.75 10.69 14.39
CA PRO A 98 -15.46 11.60 13.50
C PRO A 98 -14.90 13.03 13.48
N ALA A 99 -14.23 13.46 14.56
CA ALA A 99 -13.52 14.74 14.61
C ALA A 99 -12.22 14.68 13.79
N SER A 100 -11.41 13.64 14.01
CA SER A 100 -10.15 13.43 13.30
C SER A 100 -10.36 13.23 11.80
N GLU A 101 -11.40 12.51 11.39
CA GLU A 101 -11.80 12.36 9.99
C GLU A 101 -12.14 13.72 9.37
N LYS A 102 -12.99 14.51 10.01
CA LYS A 102 -13.39 15.83 9.52
C LYS A 102 -12.19 16.78 9.38
N ASP A 103 -11.19 16.63 10.24
CA ASP A 103 -9.95 17.40 10.18
C ASP A 103 -9.05 16.94 9.02
N ALA A 104 -8.86 15.63 8.87
CA ALA A 104 -8.12 15.06 7.76
C ALA A 104 -8.76 15.37 6.39
N GLN A 105 -10.09 15.35 6.29
CA GLN A 105 -10.82 15.78 5.08
C GLN A 105 -10.54 17.25 4.72
N ARG A 106 -10.42 18.16 5.70
CA ARG A 106 -10.05 19.57 5.44
C ARG A 106 -8.61 19.71 4.96
N GLU A 107 -7.68 18.97 5.54
CA GLU A 107 -6.28 18.96 5.08
C GLU A 107 -6.14 18.33 3.69
N ALA A 108 -6.89 17.27 3.39
CA ALA A 108 -6.97 16.68 2.06
C ALA A 108 -7.47 17.70 1.00
N ALA A 109 -8.58 18.40 1.29
CA ALA A 109 -9.09 19.46 0.43
C ALA A 109 -8.13 20.65 0.25
N ARG A 110 -7.23 20.89 1.23
CA ARG A 110 -6.17 21.91 1.15
C ARG A 110 -5.00 21.48 0.26
N ILE A 111 -4.67 20.19 0.26
CA ILE A 111 -3.55 19.60 -0.50
C ILE A 111 -3.92 19.35 -1.96
N GLU A 112 -5.14 18.88 -2.23
CA GLU A 112 -5.62 18.51 -3.58
C GLU A 112 -5.34 19.55 -4.67
N PRO A 113 -5.69 20.85 -4.53
CA PRO A 113 -5.42 21.83 -5.58
C PRO A 113 -3.93 22.04 -5.85
N VAL A 114 -3.06 21.87 -4.85
CA VAL A 114 -1.60 21.98 -5.03
C VAL A 114 -1.05 20.78 -5.79
N LEU A 115 -1.49 19.55 -5.47
CA LEU A 115 -1.07 18.37 -6.24
C LEU A 115 -1.62 18.38 -7.67
N LYS A 116 -2.83 18.90 -7.86
CA LYS A 116 -3.40 19.14 -9.20
C LYS A 116 -2.55 20.10 -10.02
N GLY A 117 -2.10 21.21 -9.42
CA GLY A 117 -1.17 22.16 -10.06
C GLY A 117 0.17 21.51 -10.41
N LEU A 118 0.80 20.80 -9.47
CA LEU A 118 2.04 20.06 -9.71
C LEU A 118 1.89 19.03 -10.83
N TRP A 119 0.78 18.30 -10.88
CA TRP A 119 0.49 17.33 -11.94
C TRP A 119 0.35 18.00 -13.32
N GLN A 120 -0.38 19.12 -13.40
CA GLN A 120 -0.52 19.91 -14.63
C GLN A 120 0.82 20.49 -15.10
N GLU A 121 1.67 20.94 -14.17
CA GLU A 121 3.04 21.41 -14.44
C GLU A 121 4.06 20.29 -14.69
N LYS A 122 3.64 19.01 -14.57
CA LYS A 122 4.48 17.81 -14.71
C LYS A 122 5.61 17.69 -13.66
N LYS A 123 5.38 18.23 -12.46
CA LYS A 123 6.30 18.27 -11.32
C LYS A 123 5.92 17.23 -10.25
N TRP A 124 5.98 15.94 -10.63
CA TRP A 124 5.63 14.82 -9.76
C TRP A 124 6.82 14.20 -8.99
N ASP A 125 8.03 14.76 -9.11
CA ASP A 125 9.17 14.25 -8.36
C ASP A 125 9.06 14.56 -6.84
N PRO A 126 9.60 13.70 -5.96
CA PRO A 126 9.49 13.90 -4.51
C PRO A 126 10.02 15.23 -3.99
N ARG A 127 11.01 15.85 -4.64
CA ARG A 127 11.60 17.11 -4.19
C ARG A 127 10.70 18.31 -4.51
N SER A 128 10.13 18.36 -5.71
CA SER A 128 9.13 19.38 -6.07
C SER A 128 7.88 19.27 -5.19
N VAL A 129 7.42 18.05 -4.93
CA VAL A 129 6.26 17.77 -4.09
C VAL A 129 6.52 18.20 -2.64
N LEU A 130 7.65 17.80 -2.06
CA LEU A 130 8.05 18.22 -0.71
C LEU A 130 8.14 19.75 -0.62
N ALA A 131 8.78 20.42 -1.57
CA ALA A 131 8.88 21.88 -1.58
C ALA A 131 7.51 22.59 -1.57
N ALA A 132 6.54 22.10 -2.35
CA ALA A 132 5.19 22.64 -2.37
C ALA A 132 4.43 22.40 -1.06
N MET A 133 4.60 21.22 -0.44
CA MET A 133 3.99 20.92 0.86
C MET A 133 4.61 21.76 2.01
N LEU A 134 5.92 22.04 1.96
CA LEU A 134 6.58 22.96 2.89
C LEU A 134 6.08 24.41 2.69
N GLN A 135 5.79 24.82 1.46
CA GLN A 135 5.18 26.14 1.17
C GLN A 135 3.74 26.27 1.70
N LEU A 136 2.99 25.16 1.82
CA LEU A 136 1.72 25.12 2.55
C LEU A 136 1.87 25.20 4.09
N GLY A 137 3.10 25.20 4.60
CA GLY A 137 3.42 25.29 6.03
C GLY A 137 3.43 23.95 6.78
N TYR A 138 3.38 22.82 6.07
CA TYR A 138 3.63 21.51 6.70
C TYR A 138 5.11 21.39 7.08
N LYS A 139 5.40 20.54 8.08
CA LYS A 139 6.77 20.27 8.55
C LYS A 139 7.16 18.86 8.16
N GLU A 140 8.26 18.74 7.41
CA GLU A 140 8.85 17.44 7.09
C GLU A 140 9.15 16.65 8.38
N GLN A 141 8.76 15.38 8.38
CA GLN A 141 9.02 14.48 9.49
C GLN A 141 10.42 13.91 9.36
N HIS A 142 11.26 14.21 10.35
CA HIS A 142 12.60 13.66 10.44
C HIS A 142 12.67 12.58 11.54
N PHE A 143 13.60 11.66 11.38
CA PHE A 143 13.87 10.60 12.35
C PHE A 143 15.37 10.55 12.66
N ASP A 144 15.73 10.17 13.89
CA ASP A 144 17.12 9.89 14.23
C ASP A 144 17.58 8.52 13.69
N ALA A 145 18.87 8.20 13.85
CA ALA A 145 19.44 6.93 13.42
C ALA A 145 18.88 5.68 14.17
N LYS A 146 18.04 5.87 15.18
CA LYS A 146 17.35 4.81 15.95
C LYS A 146 15.86 4.73 15.61
N GLY A 147 15.35 5.58 14.70
CA GLY A 147 13.94 5.64 14.32
C GLY A 147 13.06 6.51 15.22
N ASN A 148 13.62 7.28 16.15
CA ASN A 148 12.84 8.22 16.97
C ASN A 148 12.45 9.45 16.14
N SER A 149 11.20 9.88 16.22
CA SER A 149 10.73 11.11 15.55
C SER A 149 11.43 12.34 16.12
N LEU A 150 12.09 13.12 15.26
CA LEU A 150 12.67 14.42 15.57
C LEU A 150 11.67 15.57 15.39
N GLY A 151 10.39 15.23 15.17
CA GLY A 151 9.30 16.17 14.91
C GLY A 151 8.94 16.27 13.43
N GLY A 152 7.89 17.04 13.15
CA GLY A 152 7.23 17.10 11.85
C GLY A 152 6.15 16.03 11.68
N THR A 153 5.32 16.19 10.65
CA THR A 153 4.15 15.34 10.37
C THR A 153 4.02 14.90 8.92
N LEU A 154 4.77 15.52 8.01
CA LEU A 154 4.76 15.25 6.58
C LEU A 154 5.90 14.32 6.18
N GLN A 155 5.58 13.19 5.58
CA GLN A 155 6.54 12.37 4.85
C GLN A 155 6.25 12.44 3.35
N VAL A 156 7.28 12.68 2.54
CA VAL A 156 7.20 12.54 1.08
C VAL A 156 8.20 11.48 0.63
N LYS A 157 7.73 10.48 -0.10
CA LYS A 157 8.52 9.31 -0.54
C LYS A 157 8.37 9.11 -2.05
N PRO A 158 9.34 8.50 -2.74
CA PRO A 158 9.12 7.99 -4.10
C PRO A 158 7.98 6.95 -4.12
N MET A 159 7.45 6.66 -5.31
CA MET A 159 6.51 5.54 -5.50
C MET A 159 7.12 4.22 -4.99
N ASN A 160 6.27 3.25 -4.65
CA ASN A 160 6.73 1.90 -4.34
C ASN A 160 7.37 1.28 -5.59
N SER A 161 8.45 0.53 -5.40
CA SER A 161 8.96 -0.35 -6.47
C SER A 161 7.98 -1.50 -6.68
N ARG A 162 7.82 -1.96 -7.92
CA ARG A 162 6.99 -3.11 -8.27
C ARG A 162 7.71 -3.98 -9.29
N TYR A 163 7.42 -5.29 -9.27
CA TYR A 163 7.94 -6.19 -10.28
C TYR A 163 7.10 -6.06 -11.56
N ASP A 164 7.74 -5.76 -12.68
CA ASP A 164 7.13 -5.59 -13.99
C ASP A 164 8.09 -6.09 -15.07
N ASN A 165 7.59 -6.85 -16.05
CA ASN A 165 8.36 -7.35 -17.20
C ASN A 165 9.72 -7.97 -16.83
N GLY A 166 9.76 -8.79 -15.76
CA GLY A 166 10.97 -9.51 -15.32
C GLY A 166 11.97 -8.70 -14.50
N ARG A 167 11.62 -7.50 -14.04
CA ARG A 167 12.51 -6.63 -13.24
C ARG A 167 11.73 -5.78 -12.24
N TYR A 168 12.42 -5.29 -11.20
CA TYR A 168 11.87 -4.22 -10.37
C TYR A 168 11.93 -2.88 -11.12
N VAL A 169 10.81 -2.15 -11.08
CA VAL A 169 10.66 -0.79 -11.60
C VAL A 169 10.04 0.09 -10.51
N THR A 170 10.59 1.28 -10.32
CA THR A 170 9.99 2.32 -9.47
C THR A 170 9.34 3.35 -10.39
N PRO A 171 8.00 3.49 -10.40
CA PRO A 171 7.33 4.49 -11.21
C PRO A 171 7.77 5.92 -10.84
N GLU A 172 7.79 6.82 -11.81
CA GLU A 172 7.96 8.25 -11.52
C GLU A 172 6.74 8.78 -10.77
N GLY A 173 7.01 9.47 -9.66
CA GLY A 173 6.00 10.09 -8.83
C GLY A 173 6.45 10.24 -7.38
N ALA A 174 5.59 10.83 -6.58
CA ALA A 174 5.74 10.94 -5.15
C ALA A 174 4.46 10.50 -4.43
N ARG A 175 4.65 9.92 -3.25
CA ARG A 175 3.60 9.62 -2.28
C ARG A 175 3.80 10.50 -1.07
N ILE A 176 2.69 10.94 -0.49
CA ILE A 176 2.64 11.83 0.66
C ILE A 176 1.86 11.10 1.74
N GLY A 177 2.42 11.08 2.95
CA GLY A 177 1.72 10.72 4.16
C GLY A 177 1.83 11.88 5.13
N LEU A 178 0.71 12.56 5.41
CA LEU A 178 0.61 13.61 6.41
C LEU A 178 -0.15 13.07 7.61
N ARG A 179 0.48 13.09 8.79
CA ARG A 179 -0.22 12.81 10.05
C ARG A 179 -0.98 14.06 10.50
N VAL A 180 -2.30 13.94 10.67
CA VAL A 180 -3.17 15.03 11.14
C VAL A 180 -3.47 14.85 12.63
N HIS A 181 -3.80 13.62 13.03
CA HIS A 181 -3.97 13.18 14.41
C HIS A 181 -3.27 11.82 14.62
N ASP A 182 -3.29 11.27 15.83
CA ASP A 182 -2.73 9.93 16.09
C ASP A 182 -3.52 8.83 15.36
N ASP A 183 -4.83 9.02 15.21
CA ASP A 183 -5.78 8.14 14.53
C ASP A 183 -6.09 8.53 13.09
N ALA A 184 -5.61 9.68 12.57
CA ALA A 184 -5.94 10.16 11.22
C ALA A 184 -4.75 10.67 10.40
N CYS A 185 -4.72 10.24 9.14
CA CYS A 185 -3.76 10.63 8.12
C CYS A 185 -4.48 11.25 6.91
N VAL A 186 -3.75 12.11 6.19
CA VAL A 186 -4.01 12.35 4.76
C VAL A 186 -2.97 11.57 3.97
N THR A 187 -3.44 10.75 3.04
CA THR A 187 -2.59 10.04 2.09
C THR A 187 -2.81 10.63 0.70
N ALA A 188 -1.74 10.77 -0.06
CA ALA A 188 -1.85 11.24 -1.43
C ALA A 188 -0.72 10.67 -2.30
N PHE A 189 -0.93 10.73 -3.60
CA PHE A 189 0.15 10.55 -4.57
C PHE A 189 -0.03 11.47 -5.76
N VAL A 190 1.07 11.78 -6.42
CA VAL A 190 1.10 12.40 -7.74
C VAL A 190 2.11 11.65 -8.59
N GLN A 191 1.66 11.19 -9.77
CA GLN A 191 2.46 10.44 -10.73
C GLN A 191 2.08 10.90 -12.14
N ARG A 192 2.85 10.46 -13.14
CA ARG A 192 2.68 10.90 -14.54
C ARG A 192 1.26 10.73 -15.09
N THR A 193 0.53 9.68 -14.67
CA THR A 193 -0.82 9.37 -15.18
C THR A 193 -1.94 10.12 -14.48
N ASN A 194 -1.81 10.38 -13.17
CA ASN A 194 -2.87 10.92 -12.31
C ASN A 194 -2.30 11.34 -10.94
N PHE A 195 -3.16 12.00 -10.15
CA PHE A 195 -2.94 12.25 -8.73
C PHE A 195 -4.20 11.82 -7.95
N GLN A 196 -4.07 11.65 -6.64
CA GLN A 196 -5.18 11.37 -5.73
C GLN A 196 -4.83 11.89 -4.33
N VAL A 197 -5.85 12.32 -3.58
CA VAL A 197 -5.77 12.63 -2.15
C VAL A 197 -6.91 11.90 -1.44
N SER A 198 -6.65 11.40 -0.23
CA SER A 198 -7.62 10.71 0.61
C SER A 198 -7.37 11.00 2.09
N ALA A 199 -8.43 10.94 2.90
CA ALA A 199 -8.35 10.91 4.35
C ALA A 199 -8.62 9.48 4.82
N ASN A 200 -7.77 8.95 5.71
CA ASN A 200 -7.87 7.58 6.23
C ASN A 200 -7.11 7.47 7.56
N GLY A 201 -7.44 6.48 8.39
CA GLY A 201 -6.63 6.20 9.58
C GLY A 201 -5.26 5.61 9.22
N PRO A 202 -4.34 5.50 10.20
CA PRO A 202 -3.04 4.87 9.97
C PRO A 202 -3.18 3.38 9.68
N TYR A 203 -2.39 2.87 8.74
CA TYR A 203 -2.19 1.43 8.55
C TYR A 203 -1.34 0.88 9.71
N PRO A 204 -1.60 -0.35 10.21
CA PRO A 204 -0.94 -0.91 11.39
C PRO A 204 0.60 -0.87 11.35
N GLU A 205 1.19 -1.14 10.18
CA GLU A 205 2.66 -1.18 10.01
C GLU A 205 3.20 0.06 9.28
N GLY A 206 2.48 0.53 8.25
CA GLY A 206 2.94 1.61 7.38
C GLY A 206 2.65 3.03 7.88
N GLY A 207 1.86 3.18 8.96
CA GLY A 207 1.41 4.48 9.46
C GLY A 207 0.59 5.20 8.39
N CYS A 208 1.01 6.40 7.95
CA CYS A 208 0.33 7.11 6.87
C CYS A 208 0.73 6.64 5.45
N PHE A 209 1.25 5.43 5.27
CA PHE A 209 1.45 4.81 3.95
C PHE A 209 0.88 3.40 3.92
N GLU A 210 0.19 3.05 2.83
CA GLU A 210 -0.24 1.67 2.62
C GLU A 210 0.99 0.75 2.45
N PRO A 211 1.07 -0.38 3.17
CA PRO A 211 2.13 -1.37 3.01
C PRO A 211 2.08 -2.06 1.63
N GLN A 212 3.24 -2.53 1.15
CA GLN A 212 3.36 -3.17 -0.17
C GLN A 212 2.84 -4.63 -0.21
N GLY A 213 2.87 -5.31 0.93
CA GLY A 213 2.57 -6.72 1.08
C GLY A 213 2.58 -7.10 2.56
N GLY A 214 2.00 -8.26 2.88
CA GLY A 214 1.93 -8.82 4.23
C GLY A 214 2.95 -9.94 4.40
N HIS A 215 3.17 -10.35 5.64
CA HIS A 215 4.12 -11.39 6.04
C HIS A 215 3.45 -12.73 6.31
#